data_AF-A0A3G2WC01-F1
#
_entry.id   AF-A0A3G2WC01-F1
#
_cell.length_a   1.000
_cell.length_b   1.000
_cell.length_c   1.000
_cell.angle_alpha   90.00
_cell.angle_beta   90.00
_cell.angle_gamma   90.00
#
_symmetry.space_group_name_H-M   'P 1'
#
loop_
_entity.id
_entity.type
_entity.pdbx_description
1 polymer ?
#
loop_
_entity_poly.entity_id
_entity_poly.type
_entity_poly.pdbx_seq_one_letter_code
_entity_poly.pdbx_strand_id
1 'polypeptide(L)'
;MIIIMLKKSYNDKHKFNTWLAGVIDGDGYFYISVAGLAQFELTTGVEDERMLLNIKATIGGIIRPRAGARTIRLRIHKQELIRNLLHRVNGHIRNPKRWSQFVKLCDHFTIYPQKAGPLTNNCAYIAGLFDADGSISIPVSRAAAEYSTIAGGEGKILRLMHSRGHNQLRLKITSSFKQYVIEIQRALGCGTIVEQASNKSSRHPHVIYHWHCSNHEHCFAWVKYILQFPLRSSKQKRMLLLGQYFEIKQKKYHLSNPNTSQFLVWQNFCKQWFY
;
A
#
# COMPACT_ATOMS: atom_id res chain seq x y z
N MET A 1 31.84 5.53 16.49
CA MET A 1 31.02 4.34 16.14
C MET A 1 29.66 4.32 16.84
N ILE A 2 29.58 4.51 18.16
CA ILE A 2 28.33 4.47 18.97
C ILE A 2 27.27 5.50 18.51
N ILE A 3 27.63 6.77 18.31
CA ILE A 3 26.69 7.83 17.89
C ILE A 3 26.08 7.56 16.50
N ILE A 4 26.87 7.01 15.57
CA ILE A 4 26.41 6.65 14.22
C ILE A 4 25.46 5.45 14.28
N MET A 5 25.74 4.45 15.12
CA MET A 5 24.85 3.30 15.34
C MET A 5 23.54 3.71 16.03
N LEU A 6 23.58 4.62 17.01
CA LEU A 6 22.39 5.16 17.67
C LEU A 6 21.51 5.96 16.71
N LYS A 7 22.10 6.82 15.85
CA LYS A 7 21.37 7.53 14.80
C LYS A 7 20.74 6.58 13.77
N LYS A 8 21.44 5.52 13.37
CA LYS A 8 20.91 4.51 12.44
C LYS A 8 19.73 3.74 13.06
N SER A 9 19.88 3.27 14.30
CA SER A 9 18.83 2.56 15.04
C SER A 9 17.58 3.42 15.29
N TYR A 10 17.75 4.70 15.64
CA TYR A 10 16.65 5.65 15.81
C TYR A 10 15.92 5.91 14.48
N ASN A 11 16.66 6.14 13.40
CA ASN A 11 16.11 6.37 12.07
C ASN A 11 15.30 5.15 11.60
N ASP A 12 15.80 3.93 11.82
CA ASP A 12 15.09 2.70 11.43
C ASP A 12 13.82 2.47 12.24
N LYS A 13 13.82 2.78 13.55
CA LYS A 13 12.62 2.74 14.39
C LYS A 13 11.60 3.79 13.97
N HIS A 14 12.03 5.02 13.70
CA HIS A 14 11.14 6.09 13.24
C HIS A 14 10.52 5.78 11.88
N LYS A 15 11.31 5.26 10.93
CA LYS A 15 10.80 4.74 9.66
C LYS A 15 9.78 3.63 9.84
N PHE A 16 10.04 2.67 10.72
CA PHE A 16 9.07 1.61 11.00
C PHE A 16 7.77 2.15 11.61
N ASN A 17 7.86 3.04 12.61
CA ASN A 17 6.70 3.58 13.31
C ASN A 17 5.83 4.46 12.37
N THR A 18 6.46 5.30 11.54
CA THR A 18 5.73 6.13 10.56
C THR A 18 5.11 5.28 9.45
N TRP A 19 5.82 4.27 8.95
CA TRP A 19 5.26 3.26 8.05
C TRP A 19 4.06 2.56 8.68
N LEU A 20 4.18 2.08 9.92
CA LEU A 20 3.12 1.38 10.61
C LEU A 20 1.87 2.26 10.81
N ALA A 21 2.05 3.56 11.12
CA ALA A 21 0.94 4.49 11.21
C ALA A 21 0.16 4.59 9.89
N GLY A 22 0.87 4.60 8.74
CA GLY A 22 0.23 4.56 7.42
C GLY A 22 -0.56 3.28 7.17
N VAL A 23 0.00 2.12 7.56
CA VAL A 23 -0.71 0.82 7.46
C VAL A 23 -1.98 0.81 8.33
N ILE A 24 -1.90 1.34 9.55
CA ILE A 24 -3.02 1.45 10.47
C ILE A 24 -4.12 2.36 9.91
N ASP A 25 -3.73 3.45 9.27
CA ASP A 25 -4.65 4.41 8.67
C ASP A 25 -5.49 3.84 7.52
N GLY A 26 -4.98 2.85 6.80
CA GLY A 26 -5.78 2.03 5.89
C GLY A 26 -6.55 0.94 6.64
N ASP A 27 -5.83 -0.06 7.16
CA ASP A 27 -6.40 -1.37 7.52
C ASP A 27 -6.50 -1.64 9.04
N GLY A 28 -5.97 -0.77 9.89
CA GLY A 28 -5.96 -0.95 11.34
C GLY A 28 -7.32 -0.72 12.00
N TYR A 29 -7.52 -1.15 13.23
CA TYR A 29 -8.74 -0.87 13.98
C TYR A 29 -8.46 -0.86 15.48
N PHE A 30 -8.68 0.27 16.13
CA PHE A 30 -8.62 0.38 17.58
C PHE A 30 -10.03 0.41 18.17
N TYR A 31 -10.24 -0.28 19.28
CA TYR A 31 -11.51 -0.25 20.00
C TYR A 31 -11.35 -0.67 21.45
N ILE A 32 -12.33 -0.32 22.28
CA ILE A 32 -12.50 -0.87 23.63
C ILE A 32 -13.56 -1.96 23.53
N SER A 33 -13.28 -3.15 24.04
CA SER A 33 -14.22 -4.27 24.02
C SER A 33 -15.39 -4.01 24.98
N VAL A 34 -16.44 -4.83 24.88
CA VAL A 34 -17.56 -4.80 25.83
C VAL A 34 -17.09 -5.03 27.28
N ALA A 35 -16.01 -5.80 27.46
CA ALA A 35 -15.37 -6.03 28.76
C ALA A 35 -14.49 -4.85 29.23
N GLY A 36 -14.51 -3.71 28.55
CA GLY A 36 -13.74 -2.52 28.93
C GLY A 36 -12.24 -2.59 28.63
N LEU A 37 -11.78 -3.60 27.89
CA LEU A 37 -10.36 -3.77 27.57
C LEU A 37 -10.03 -3.16 26.22
N ALA A 38 -8.93 -2.39 26.12
CA ALA A 38 -8.45 -1.89 24.85
C ALA A 38 -8.03 -3.05 23.93
N GLN A 39 -8.25 -2.90 22.63
CA GLN A 39 -7.97 -3.89 21.60
C GLN A 39 -7.44 -3.23 20.34
N PHE A 40 -6.59 -3.95 19.61
CA PHE A 40 -6.18 -3.58 18.26
C PHE A 40 -6.25 -4.77 17.30
N GLU A 41 -6.75 -4.51 16.10
CA GLU A 41 -6.75 -5.45 14.98
C GLU A 41 -6.14 -4.82 13.73
N LEU A 42 -5.45 -5.63 12.93
CA LEU A 42 -5.00 -5.29 11.58
C LEU A 42 -5.29 -6.49 10.68
N THR A 43 -6.07 -6.28 9.62
CA THR A 43 -6.48 -7.36 8.69
C THR A 43 -5.93 -7.08 7.30
N THR A 44 -5.27 -8.07 6.69
CA THR A 44 -4.69 -7.96 5.33
C THR A 44 -5.02 -9.19 4.49
N GLY A 45 -4.71 -9.16 3.20
CA GLY A 45 -4.69 -10.35 2.36
C GLY A 45 -3.65 -11.38 2.84
N VAL A 46 -3.86 -12.65 2.51
CA VAL A 46 -2.91 -13.74 2.88
C VAL A 46 -1.53 -13.56 2.27
N GLU A 47 -1.45 -12.90 1.12
CA GLU A 47 -0.21 -12.55 0.43
C GLU A 47 0.70 -11.62 1.24
N ASP A 48 0.13 -10.90 2.22
CA ASP A 48 0.83 -9.93 3.07
C ASP A 48 1.20 -10.51 4.45
N GLU A 49 1.17 -11.84 4.63
CA GLU A 49 1.52 -12.50 5.90
C GLU A 49 2.89 -12.11 6.44
N ARG A 50 3.88 -12.00 5.56
CA ARG A 50 5.24 -11.58 5.94
C ARG A 50 5.25 -10.17 6.55
N MET A 51 4.38 -9.29 6.06
CA MET A 51 4.22 -7.94 6.62
C MET A 51 3.66 -8.01 8.04
N LEU A 52 2.62 -8.81 8.29
CA LEU A 52 2.06 -9.01 9.63
C LEU A 52 3.05 -9.67 10.58
N LEU A 53 3.83 -10.65 10.12
CA LEU A 53 4.89 -11.30 10.91
C LEU A 53 5.96 -10.29 11.33
N ASN A 54 6.34 -9.34 10.47
CA ASN A 54 7.28 -8.28 10.79
C ASN A 54 6.72 -7.33 11.88
N ILE A 55 5.43 -6.97 11.78
CA ILE A 55 4.74 -6.17 12.82
C ILE A 55 4.69 -6.94 14.14
N LYS A 56 4.30 -8.23 14.09
CA LYS A 56 4.26 -9.11 15.27
C LYS A 56 5.63 -9.25 15.93
N ALA A 57 6.71 -9.39 15.16
CA ALA A 57 8.07 -9.46 15.71
C ALA A 57 8.48 -8.17 16.46
N THR A 58 7.92 -7.02 16.05
CA THR A 58 8.27 -5.71 16.61
C THR A 58 7.38 -5.30 17.80
N ILE A 59 6.09 -5.64 17.76
CA ILE A 59 5.07 -5.18 18.73
C ILE A 59 4.46 -6.35 19.50
N GLY A 60 4.42 -7.54 18.93
CA GLY A 60 3.75 -8.72 19.49
C GLY A 60 2.34 -8.93 18.94
N GLY A 61 1.50 -9.64 19.69
CA GLY A 61 0.15 -10.03 19.27
C GLY A 61 0.08 -11.42 18.63
N ILE A 62 -1.10 -11.76 18.12
CA ILE A 62 -1.44 -13.08 17.60
C ILE A 62 -1.96 -12.93 16.17
N ILE A 63 -1.40 -13.67 15.23
CA ILE A 63 -1.89 -13.74 13.85
C ILE A 63 -2.77 -14.97 13.72
N ARG A 64 -3.95 -14.80 13.12
CA ARG A 64 -4.86 -15.91 12.78
C ARG A 64 -5.48 -15.71 11.40
N PRO A 65 -5.71 -16.79 10.63
CA PRO A 65 -6.53 -16.71 9.42
C PRO A 65 -7.99 -16.38 9.78
N ARG A 66 -8.72 -15.79 8.83
CA ARG A 66 -10.18 -15.60 8.95
C ARG A 66 -10.89 -16.66 8.10
N ALA A 67 -11.74 -17.46 8.73
CA ALA A 67 -12.54 -18.46 8.03
C ALA A 67 -13.41 -17.81 6.94
N GLY A 68 -13.53 -18.48 5.78
CA GLY A 68 -14.34 -18.03 4.65
C GLY A 68 -13.79 -16.82 3.88
N ALA A 69 -12.59 -16.32 4.21
CA ALA A 69 -11.96 -15.20 3.51
C ALA A 69 -10.48 -15.48 3.23
N ARG A 70 -9.95 -14.98 2.10
CA ARG A 70 -8.50 -14.98 1.81
C ARG A 70 -7.78 -13.86 2.56
N THR A 71 -7.99 -13.80 3.88
CA THR A 71 -7.45 -12.75 4.75
C THR A 71 -6.89 -13.34 6.04
N ILE A 72 -5.91 -12.64 6.60
CA ILE A 72 -5.27 -12.92 7.88
C ILE A 72 -5.38 -11.69 8.76
N ARG A 73 -5.37 -11.90 10.07
CA ARG A 73 -5.55 -10.83 11.04
C ARG A 73 -4.54 -10.93 12.17
N LEU A 74 -3.82 -9.84 12.42
CA LEU A 74 -3.08 -9.60 13.65
C LEU A 74 -4.03 -9.02 14.69
N ARG A 75 -4.04 -9.57 15.90
CA ARG A 75 -4.77 -9.05 17.06
C ARG A 75 -3.84 -8.82 18.24
N ILE A 76 -4.03 -7.71 18.94
CA ILE A 76 -3.31 -7.37 20.15
C ILE A 76 -4.33 -7.18 21.27
N HIS A 77 -4.29 -8.08 22.25
CA HIS A 77 -5.17 -8.08 23.43
C HIS A 77 -4.42 -7.69 24.72
N LYS A 78 -3.09 -7.90 24.74
CA LYS A 78 -2.25 -7.57 25.90
C LYS A 78 -2.13 -6.05 26.03
N GLN A 79 -2.60 -5.50 27.14
CA GLN A 79 -2.73 -4.06 27.36
C GLN A 79 -1.38 -3.34 27.28
N GLU A 80 -0.30 -3.96 27.79
CA GLU A 80 1.08 -3.45 27.67
C GLU A 80 1.54 -3.25 26.22
N LEU A 81 1.17 -4.17 25.31
CA LEU A 81 1.55 -4.12 23.90
C LEU A 81 0.73 -3.07 23.16
N ILE A 82 -0.53 -2.88 23.55
CA ILE A 82 -1.38 -1.80 23.02
C ILE A 82 -0.82 -0.45 23.45
N ARG A 83 -0.49 -0.28 24.74
CA ARG A 83 0.15 0.95 25.24
C ARG A 83 1.44 1.26 24.47
N ASN A 84 2.28 0.24 24.24
CA ASN A 84 3.48 0.36 23.42
C ASN A 84 3.16 0.81 21.98
N LEU A 85 2.18 0.17 21.33
CA LEU A 85 1.71 0.55 20.01
C LEU A 85 1.25 2.02 19.95
N LEU A 86 0.45 2.47 20.94
CA LEU A 86 -0.04 3.85 20.99
C LEU A 86 1.12 4.84 21.07
N HIS A 87 2.11 4.61 21.92
CA HIS A 87 3.30 5.46 22.00
C HIS A 87 4.11 5.49 20.71
N ARG A 88 4.20 4.37 19.98
CA ARG A 88 4.95 4.30 18.71
C ARG A 88 4.33 5.14 17.60
N VAL A 89 3.00 5.18 17.52
CA VAL A 89 2.28 5.84 16.42
C VAL A 89 1.69 7.20 16.80
N ASN A 90 1.87 7.63 18.04
CA ASN A 90 1.44 8.94 18.51
C ASN A 90 2.10 10.05 17.67
N GLY A 91 1.33 11.02 17.21
CA GLY A 91 1.82 12.05 16.28
C GLY A 91 1.97 11.58 14.82
N HIS A 92 1.54 10.37 14.47
CA HIS A 92 1.64 9.84 13.11
C HIS A 92 0.31 9.35 12.51
N ILE A 93 -0.72 9.10 13.33
CA ILE A 93 -2.08 8.79 12.87
C ILE A 93 -2.72 10.02 12.25
N ARG A 94 -3.24 9.86 11.03
CA ARG A 94 -3.87 10.91 10.24
C ARG A 94 -5.34 10.63 10.00
N ASN A 95 -5.71 9.38 9.63
CA ASN A 95 -7.07 8.96 9.27
C ASN A 95 -8.11 9.44 10.29
N PRO A 96 -9.23 10.13 9.95
CA PRO A 96 -10.05 10.76 10.99
C PRO A 96 -10.81 9.71 11.79
N LYS A 97 -11.17 8.59 11.15
CA LYS A 97 -11.78 7.43 11.81
C LYS A 97 -10.78 6.76 12.73
N ARG A 98 -9.53 6.53 12.28
CA ARG A 98 -8.49 5.94 13.14
C ARG A 98 -8.06 6.86 14.25
N TRP A 99 -7.98 8.16 14.00
CA TRP A 99 -7.68 9.19 14.99
C TRP A 99 -8.71 9.17 16.12
N SER A 100 -10.01 9.16 15.80
CA SER A 100 -11.05 9.06 16.83
C SER A 100 -10.93 7.75 17.65
N GLN A 101 -10.63 6.63 17.00
CA GLN A 101 -10.41 5.35 17.68
C GLN A 101 -9.15 5.37 18.56
N PHE A 102 -8.07 5.95 18.06
CA PHE A 102 -6.78 6.12 18.74
C PHE A 102 -6.93 6.99 20.00
N VAL A 103 -7.60 8.14 19.89
CA VAL A 103 -7.86 9.05 21.02
C VAL A 103 -8.59 8.32 22.16
N LYS A 104 -9.63 7.54 21.85
CA LYS A 104 -10.35 6.76 22.87
C LYS A 104 -9.44 5.81 23.65
N LEU A 105 -8.49 5.18 22.97
CA LEU A 105 -7.52 4.31 23.63
C LEU A 105 -6.47 5.11 24.40
N CYS A 106 -6.01 6.24 23.86
CA CYS A 106 -5.14 7.17 24.59
C CYS A 106 -5.76 7.62 25.91
N ASP A 107 -7.04 8.00 25.90
CA ASP A 107 -7.78 8.39 27.10
C ASP A 107 -7.86 7.22 28.11
N HIS A 108 -8.14 6.00 27.62
CA HIS A 108 -8.17 4.79 28.45
C HIS A 108 -6.84 4.49 29.16
N PHE A 109 -5.70 4.86 28.56
CA PHE A 109 -4.37 4.66 29.12
C PHE A 109 -3.75 5.93 29.73
N THR A 110 -4.50 7.04 29.80
CA THR A 110 -4.02 8.35 30.26
C THR A 110 -2.79 8.83 29.47
N ILE A 111 -2.80 8.62 28.15
CA ILE A 111 -1.78 9.10 27.21
C ILE A 111 -2.29 10.36 26.53
N TYR A 112 -1.50 11.43 26.49
CA TYR A 112 -1.84 12.61 25.71
C TYR A 112 -1.74 12.35 24.20
N PRO A 113 -2.84 12.45 23.43
CA PRO A 113 -2.82 12.20 22.00
C PRO A 113 -2.24 13.40 21.24
N GLN A 114 -1.26 13.15 20.38
CA GLN A 114 -0.61 14.15 19.53
C GLN A 114 -1.12 14.04 18.10
N LYS A 115 -1.63 15.15 17.55
CA LYS A 115 -2.00 15.22 16.13
C LYS A 115 -0.77 15.16 15.25
N ALA A 116 -0.88 14.50 14.10
CA ALA A 116 0.19 14.50 13.12
C ALA A 116 0.41 15.91 12.54
N GLY A 117 1.68 16.31 12.41
CA GLY A 117 2.08 17.52 11.68
C GLY A 117 1.86 17.38 10.17
N PRO A 118 2.28 18.36 9.34
CA PRO A 118 2.15 18.29 7.88
C PRO A 118 2.73 16.99 7.30
N LEU A 119 2.07 16.41 6.29
CA LEU A 119 2.60 15.24 5.59
C LEU A 119 3.73 15.64 4.64
N THR A 120 4.81 14.89 4.67
CA THR A 120 6.05 15.11 3.91
C THR A 120 6.51 13.79 3.27
N ASN A 121 7.39 13.86 2.27
CA ASN A 121 8.01 12.69 1.64
C ASN A 121 9.30 12.20 2.35
N ASN A 122 9.63 12.75 3.52
CA ASN A 122 10.84 12.40 4.30
C ASN A 122 10.60 11.33 5.37
N CYS A 123 9.41 10.71 5.38
CA CYS A 123 9.04 9.64 6.29
C CYS A 123 8.34 8.51 5.53
N ALA A 124 8.17 7.35 6.18
CA ALA A 124 7.65 6.16 5.51
C ALA A 124 6.12 6.04 5.53
N TYR A 125 5.40 7.06 6.03
CA TYR A 125 3.94 7.01 6.19
C TYR A 125 3.21 6.68 4.89
N ILE A 126 3.57 7.34 3.77
CA ILE A 126 2.89 7.12 2.48
C ILE A 126 3.17 5.70 1.96
N ALA A 127 4.32 5.11 2.29
CA ALA A 127 4.66 3.75 1.89
C ALA A 127 3.78 2.74 2.66
N GLY A 128 3.56 2.97 3.95
CA GLY A 128 2.66 2.15 4.77
C GLY A 128 1.21 2.28 4.35
N LEU A 129 0.75 3.49 4.06
CA LEU A 129 -0.60 3.70 3.52
C LEU A 129 -0.76 3.02 2.16
N PHE A 130 0.27 3.03 1.32
CA PHE A 130 0.25 2.31 0.05
C PHE A 130 0.28 0.78 0.23
N ASP A 131 0.97 0.27 1.25
CA ASP A 131 0.91 -1.15 1.62
C ASP A 131 -0.50 -1.58 2.01
N ALA A 132 -1.32 -0.71 2.60
CA ALA A 132 -2.73 -0.97 2.90
C ALA A 132 -3.65 -0.68 1.70
N ASP A 133 -3.81 0.59 1.34
CA ASP A 133 -4.81 1.10 0.38
C ASP A 133 -4.27 1.33 -1.05
N GLY A 134 -2.99 1.06 -1.28
CA GLY A 134 -2.33 1.24 -2.57
C GLY A 134 -2.63 0.11 -3.55
N SER A 135 -2.54 0.43 -4.83
CA SER A 135 -2.67 -0.55 -5.92
C SER A 135 -1.65 -0.29 -7.01
N ILE A 136 -1.05 -1.38 -7.51
CA ILE A 136 -0.12 -1.39 -8.65
C ILE A 136 -0.71 -2.34 -9.68
N SER A 137 -1.00 -1.81 -10.87
CA SER A 137 -1.62 -2.59 -11.94
C SER A 137 -1.15 -2.11 -13.31
N ILE A 138 -1.19 -3.02 -14.29
CA ILE A 138 -1.05 -2.67 -15.71
C ILE A 138 -2.36 -3.10 -16.38
N PRO A 139 -3.42 -2.27 -16.33
CA PRO A 139 -4.65 -2.54 -17.05
C PRO A 139 -4.40 -2.58 -18.56
N VAL A 140 -5.15 -3.45 -19.21
CA VAL A 140 -5.20 -3.61 -20.66
C VAL A 140 -6.54 -3.05 -21.13
N SER A 141 -6.52 -2.00 -21.97
CA SER A 141 -7.74 -1.36 -22.47
C SER A 141 -8.35 -2.05 -23.69
N ARG A 142 -7.54 -2.81 -24.43
CA ARG A 142 -7.97 -3.64 -25.57
C ARG A 142 -7.16 -4.94 -25.59
N ALA A 143 -7.86 -6.06 -25.73
CA ALA A 143 -7.27 -7.38 -25.91
C ALA A 143 -7.99 -8.10 -27.05
N ALA A 144 -7.30 -9.01 -27.74
CA ALA A 144 -7.93 -9.86 -28.74
C ALA A 144 -9.04 -10.73 -28.10
N ALA A 145 -10.07 -11.04 -28.87
CA ALA A 145 -11.22 -11.82 -28.39
C ALA A 145 -10.80 -13.18 -27.83
N GLU A 146 -9.85 -13.85 -28.49
CA GLU A 146 -9.29 -15.15 -28.10
C GLU A 146 -8.70 -15.19 -26.68
N TYR A 147 -8.10 -14.09 -26.20
CA TYR A 147 -7.53 -14.03 -24.84
C TYR A 147 -8.52 -13.47 -23.80
N SER A 148 -9.64 -12.92 -24.25
CA SER A 148 -10.60 -12.24 -23.38
C SER A 148 -11.45 -13.23 -22.57
N THR A 149 -11.67 -14.43 -23.11
CA THR A 149 -12.45 -15.50 -22.47
C THR A 149 -11.63 -16.36 -21.50
N ILE A 150 -10.30 -16.33 -21.59
CA ILE A 150 -9.41 -17.13 -20.74
C ILE A 150 -9.40 -16.56 -19.31
N ALA A 151 -9.80 -17.38 -18.35
CA ALA A 151 -9.87 -17.00 -16.95
C ALA A 151 -8.52 -17.09 -16.22
N GLY A 152 -8.48 -16.64 -14.97
CA GLY A 152 -7.35 -16.87 -14.07
C GLY A 152 -6.08 -16.05 -14.38
N GLY A 153 -4.96 -16.52 -13.83
CA GLY A 153 -3.65 -15.88 -13.99
C GLY A 153 -3.13 -15.97 -15.43
N GLU A 154 -3.31 -17.12 -16.07
CA GLU A 154 -2.92 -17.35 -17.46
C GLU A 154 -3.57 -16.36 -18.42
N GLY A 155 -4.90 -16.20 -18.34
CA GLY A 155 -5.60 -15.21 -19.17
C GLY A 155 -5.13 -13.79 -18.93
N LYS A 156 -4.79 -13.41 -17.68
CA LYS A 156 -4.23 -12.09 -17.38
C LYS A 156 -2.86 -11.89 -18.04
N ILE A 157 -2.00 -12.91 -18.01
CA ILE A 157 -0.68 -12.90 -18.66
C ILE A 157 -0.85 -12.76 -20.16
N LEU A 158 -1.67 -13.58 -20.80
CA LEU A 158 -1.91 -13.55 -22.25
C LEU A 158 -2.47 -12.20 -22.70
N ARG A 159 -3.48 -11.66 -21.99
CA ARG A 159 -4.02 -10.33 -22.31
C ARG A 159 -2.97 -9.23 -22.22
N LEU A 160 -2.09 -9.25 -21.20
CA LEU A 160 -1.02 -8.27 -21.10
C LEU A 160 0.02 -8.46 -22.20
N MET A 161 0.47 -9.70 -22.41
CA MET A 161 1.47 -10.08 -23.42
C MET A 161 1.07 -9.62 -24.82
N HIS A 162 -0.19 -9.81 -25.20
CA HIS A 162 -0.71 -9.47 -26.53
C HIS A 162 -1.41 -8.10 -26.61
N SER A 163 -1.36 -7.29 -25.55
CA SER A 163 -2.00 -5.97 -25.52
C SER A 163 -1.37 -4.94 -26.47
N ARG A 164 -0.15 -5.19 -26.96
CA ARG A 164 0.65 -4.23 -27.74
C ARG A 164 0.68 -2.86 -27.06
N GLY A 165 0.20 -1.79 -27.71
CA GLY A 165 0.17 -0.44 -27.14
C GLY A 165 -0.94 -0.19 -26.10
N HIS A 166 -1.85 -1.14 -25.88
CA HIS A 166 -3.06 -0.95 -25.07
C HIS A 166 -2.87 -1.28 -23.58
N ASN A 167 -1.63 -1.16 -23.08
CA ASN A 167 -1.30 -1.30 -21.67
C ASN A 167 -0.70 -0.02 -21.10
N GLN A 168 -1.06 0.28 -19.85
CA GLN A 168 -0.49 1.42 -19.13
C GLN A 168 -0.39 1.09 -17.65
N LEU A 169 0.79 1.28 -17.07
CA LEU A 169 0.98 1.20 -15.62
C LEU A 169 0.09 2.23 -14.91
N ARG A 170 -0.56 1.78 -13.82
CA ARG A 170 -1.30 2.62 -12.89
C ARG A 170 -0.90 2.29 -11.47
N LEU A 171 -0.45 3.31 -10.77
CA LEU A 171 -0.27 3.35 -9.33
C LEU A 171 -1.39 4.19 -8.75
N LYS A 172 -2.06 3.73 -7.69
CA LYS A 172 -3.20 4.46 -7.12
C LYS A 172 -3.34 4.22 -5.62
N ILE A 173 -3.60 5.28 -4.86
CA ILE A 173 -4.14 5.20 -3.50
C ILE A 173 -5.60 5.66 -3.57
N THR A 174 -6.49 4.92 -2.93
CA THR A 174 -7.92 5.21 -2.90
C THR A 174 -8.34 5.65 -1.52
N SER A 175 -9.13 6.72 -1.42
CA SER A 175 -9.66 7.18 -0.13
C SER A 175 -11.04 7.79 -0.26
N SER A 176 -11.84 7.67 0.79
CA SER A 176 -13.08 8.44 0.96
C SER A 176 -12.81 9.88 1.45
N PHE A 177 -11.57 10.20 1.83
CA PHE A 177 -11.19 11.51 2.33
C PHE A 177 -10.35 12.27 1.30
N LYS A 178 -10.94 13.30 0.68
CA LYS A 178 -10.27 14.16 -0.32
C LYS A 178 -8.97 14.76 0.20
N GLN A 179 -8.97 15.19 1.46
CA GLN A 179 -7.81 15.84 2.07
C GLN A 179 -6.58 14.92 2.09
N TYR A 180 -6.72 13.60 2.22
CA TYR A 180 -5.56 12.69 2.17
C TYR A 180 -4.92 12.57 0.83
N VAL A 181 -5.71 12.45 -0.24
CA VAL A 181 -5.11 12.38 -1.57
C VAL A 181 -4.43 13.71 -1.94
N ILE A 182 -4.95 14.84 -1.45
CA ILE A 182 -4.33 16.17 -1.58
C ILE A 182 -3.00 16.24 -0.82
N GLU A 183 -2.98 15.81 0.45
CA GLU A 183 -1.76 15.81 1.25
C GLU A 183 -0.68 14.89 0.67
N ILE A 184 -1.06 13.72 0.15
CA ILE A 184 -0.15 12.80 -0.53
C ILE A 184 0.45 13.45 -1.78
N GLN A 185 -0.40 14.07 -2.62
CA GLN A 185 0.06 14.75 -3.83
C GLN A 185 1.05 15.87 -3.49
N ARG A 186 0.73 16.72 -2.50
CA ARG A 186 1.60 17.81 -2.04
C ARG A 186 2.91 17.28 -1.47
N ALA A 187 2.85 16.25 -0.64
CA ALA A 187 4.03 15.67 0.01
C ALA A 187 4.99 15.04 -1.00
N LEU A 188 4.47 14.30 -1.98
CA LEU A 188 5.29 13.65 -3.01
C LEU A 188 5.72 14.60 -4.12
N GLY A 189 5.01 15.71 -4.32
CA GLY A 189 5.22 16.62 -5.45
C GLY A 189 4.86 15.98 -6.80
N CYS A 190 4.07 14.90 -6.81
CA CYS A 190 3.71 14.18 -8.02
C CYS A 190 2.33 13.52 -7.92
N GLY A 191 1.85 13.04 -9.06
CA GLY A 191 0.57 12.35 -9.19
C GLY A 191 -0.59 13.32 -9.45
N THR A 192 -1.71 12.75 -9.83
CA THR A 192 -2.95 13.45 -10.16
C THR A 192 -4.06 12.98 -9.26
N ILE A 193 -5.01 13.88 -8.97
CA ILE A 193 -6.18 13.57 -8.16
C ILE A 193 -7.39 13.44 -9.08
N VAL A 194 -8.08 12.32 -8.97
CA VAL A 194 -9.33 12.07 -9.69
C VAL A 194 -10.43 11.83 -8.67
N GLU A 195 -11.55 12.50 -8.88
CA GLU A 195 -12.79 12.30 -8.12
C GLU A 195 -13.68 11.33 -8.89
N GLN A 196 -14.06 10.23 -8.24
CA GLN A 196 -15.02 9.27 -8.77
C GLN A 196 -16.38 9.55 -8.14
N ALA A 197 -17.35 9.90 -8.97
CA ALA A 197 -18.72 10.16 -8.53
C ALA A 197 -19.32 8.95 -7.79
N SER A 198 -20.21 9.24 -6.84
CA SER A 198 -20.97 8.20 -6.14
C SER A 198 -21.74 7.35 -7.13
N ASN A 199 -21.67 6.04 -6.97
CA ASN A 199 -22.50 5.12 -7.72
C ASN A 199 -23.26 4.21 -6.75
N LYS A 200 -24.56 4.47 -6.58
CA LYS A 200 -25.44 3.75 -5.65
C LYS A 200 -25.56 2.26 -5.92
N SER A 201 -25.34 1.81 -7.16
CA SER A 201 -25.33 0.38 -7.52
C SER A 201 -23.95 -0.26 -7.39
N SER A 202 -22.91 0.52 -7.09
CA SER A 202 -21.56 0.01 -6.87
C SER A 202 -21.33 -0.39 -5.42
N ARG A 203 -20.27 -1.17 -5.19
CA ARG A 203 -19.78 -1.51 -3.84
C ARG A 203 -19.35 -0.28 -3.02
N HIS A 204 -19.24 0.89 -3.63
CA HIS A 204 -18.85 2.13 -2.98
C HIS A 204 -19.88 3.24 -3.31
N PRO A 205 -20.94 3.35 -2.51
CA PRO A 205 -22.08 4.22 -2.82
C PRO A 205 -21.78 5.72 -2.66
N HIS A 206 -20.60 6.07 -2.17
CA HIS A 206 -20.18 7.45 -1.91
C HIS A 206 -19.08 7.89 -2.88
N VAL A 207 -18.84 9.21 -2.93
CA VAL A 207 -17.71 9.78 -3.68
C VAL A 207 -16.41 9.19 -3.15
N ILE A 208 -15.51 8.84 -4.08
CA ILE A 208 -14.18 8.32 -3.77
C ILE A 208 -13.15 9.18 -4.49
N TYR A 209 -12.01 9.38 -3.84
CA TYR A 209 -10.89 10.10 -4.38
C TYR A 209 -9.73 9.17 -4.65
N HIS A 210 -9.04 9.42 -5.75
CA HIS A 210 -7.88 8.67 -6.18
C HIS A 210 -6.71 9.60 -6.34
N TRP A 211 -5.64 9.39 -5.58
CA TRP A 211 -4.32 9.83 -6.01
C TRP A 211 -3.78 8.77 -6.96
N HIS A 212 -3.35 9.16 -8.17
CA HIS A 212 -2.81 8.21 -9.14
C HIS A 212 -1.57 8.72 -9.88
N CYS A 213 -0.70 7.78 -10.25
CA CYS A 213 0.41 8.01 -11.17
C CYS A 213 0.23 7.10 -12.38
N SER A 214 0.23 7.69 -13.58
CA SER A 214 0.07 6.97 -14.86
C SER A 214 1.03 7.42 -15.96
N ASN A 215 1.71 8.56 -15.78
CA ASN A 215 2.78 9.01 -16.68
C ASN A 215 4.16 8.63 -16.10
N HIS A 216 5.18 8.65 -16.96
CA HIS A 216 6.54 8.23 -16.60
C HIS A 216 7.14 9.06 -15.46
N GLU A 217 7.01 10.39 -15.53
CA GLU A 217 7.57 11.33 -14.56
C GLU A 217 7.02 11.09 -13.13
N HIS A 218 5.70 11.00 -12.99
CA HIS A 218 5.06 10.75 -11.71
C HIS A 218 5.43 9.39 -11.14
N CYS A 219 5.48 8.36 -11.99
CA CYS A 219 5.89 7.03 -11.56
C CYS A 219 7.37 7.00 -11.15
N PHE A 220 8.23 7.76 -11.83
CA PHE A 220 9.64 7.86 -11.48
C PHE A 220 9.85 8.57 -10.14
N ALA A 221 9.12 9.67 -9.88
CA ALA A 221 9.11 10.33 -8.58
C ALA A 221 8.63 9.38 -7.46
N TRP A 222 7.58 8.59 -7.72
CA TRP A 222 7.12 7.56 -6.80
C TRP A 222 8.19 6.48 -6.53
N VAL A 223 8.86 5.98 -7.57
CA VAL A 223 9.94 5.00 -7.42
C VAL A 223 11.08 5.56 -6.57
N LYS A 224 11.49 6.82 -6.78
CA LYS A 224 12.51 7.48 -5.93
C LYS A 224 12.11 7.50 -4.45
N TYR A 225 10.85 7.79 -4.15
CA TYR A 225 10.34 7.76 -2.79
C TYR A 225 10.38 6.34 -2.19
N ILE A 226 9.90 5.33 -2.92
CA ILE A 226 9.90 3.93 -2.45
C ILE A 226 11.31 3.34 -2.30
N LEU A 227 12.29 3.79 -3.08
CA LEU A 227 13.68 3.39 -2.87
C LEU A 227 14.22 3.87 -1.52
N GLN A 228 13.74 5.01 -1.00
CA GLN A 228 14.10 5.51 0.34
C GLN A 228 13.26 4.85 1.45
N PHE A 229 12.00 4.55 1.15
CA PHE A 229 11.03 3.95 2.07
C PHE A 229 10.34 2.73 1.41
N PRO A 230 11.00 1.56 1.40
CA PRO A 230 10.50 0.38 0.71
C PRO A 230 9.14 -0.11 1.25
N LEU A 231 8.33 -0.65 0.34
CA LEU A 231 7.10 -1.35 0.71
C LEU A 231 7.46 -2.65 1.45
N ARG A 232 6.55 -3.10 2.33
CA ARG A 232 6.72 -4.33 3.11
C ARG A 232 5.64 -5.38 2.81
N SER A 233 4.63 -5.03 2.02
CA SER A 233 3.62 -5.97 1.52
C SER A 233 4.10 -6.72 0.28
N SER A 234 3.26 -7.65 -0.20
CA SER A 234 3.41 -8.33 -1.49
C SER A 234 3.57 -7.37 -2.68
N LYS A 235 3.11 -6.12 -2.55
CA LYS A 235 3.23 -5.07 -3.59
C LYS A 235 4.69 -4.71 -3.89
N GLN A 236 5.62 -4.94 -2.96
CA GLN A 236 7.04 -4.69 -3.16
C GLN A 236 7.61 -5.47 -4.36
N LYS A 237 7.13 -6.70 -4.61
CA LYS A 237 7.57 -7.48 -5.78
C LYS A 237 7.29 -6.75 -7.10
N ARG A 238 6.08 -6.20 -7.25
CA ARG A 238 5.72 -5.41 -8.44
C ARG A 238 6.47 -4.09 -8.52
N MET A 239 6.78 -3.47 -7.38
CA MET A 239 7.61 -2.25 -7.35
C MET A 239 9.00 -2.49 -7.95
N LEU A 240 9.61 -3.64 -7.66
CA LEU A 240 10.93 -4.00 -8.21
C LEU A 240 10.91 -4.19 -9.74
N LEU A 241 9.76 -4.53 -10.32
CA LEU A 241 9.59 -4.71 -11.76
C LEU A 241 9.40 -3.39 -12.52
N LEU A 242 9.20 -2.25 -11.83
CA LEU A 242 8.89 -0.99 -12.52
C LEU A 242 10.06 -0.47 -13.37
N GLY A 243 11.31 -0.68 -12.94
CA GLY A 243 12.48 -0.31 -13.74
C GLY A 243 12.49 -1.04 -15.09
N GLN A 244 12.32 -2.36 -15.05
CA GLN A 244 12.22 -3.19 -16.24
C GLN A 244 11.03 -2.80 -17.12
N TYR A 245 9.88 -2.50 -16.51
CA TYR A 245 8.70 -2.02 -17.25
C TYR A 245 9.03 -0.77 -18.08
N PHE A 246 9.64 0.25 -17.47
CA PHE A 246 9.94 1.49 -18.18
C PHE A 246 10.98 1.29 -19.29
N GLU A 247 11.99 0.46 -19.06
CA GLU A 247 12.99 0.12 -20.08
C GLU A 247 12.34 -0.58 -21.29
N ILE A 248 11.50 -1.59 -21.05
CA ILE A 248 10.74 -2.31 -22.07
C ILE A 248 9.80 -1.37 -22.85
N LYS A 249 9.14 -0.43 -22.16
CA LYS A 249 8.27 0.57 -22.80
C LYS A 249 9.08 1.53 -23.67
N GLN A 250 10.20 2.04 -23.18
CA GLN A 250 11.09 2.94 -23.92
C GLN A 250 11.64 2.28 -25.20
N LYS A 251 12.10 1.04 -25.09
CA LYS A 251 12.64 0.26 -26.22
C LYS A 251 11.56 -0.34 -27.13
N LYS A 252 10.28 -0.13 -26.83
CA LYS A 252 9.12 -0.63 -27.60
C LYS A 252 9.06 -2.15 -27.76
N TYR A 253 9.64 -2.92 -26.83
CA TYR A 253 9.64 -4.40 -26.90
C TYR A 253 8.22 -4.99 -26.82
N HIS A 254 7.33 -4.33 -26.09
CA HIS A 254 5.90 -4.65 -26.05
C HIS A 254 5.17 -4.52 -27.41
N LEU A 255 5.81 -3.95 -28.43
CA LEU A 255 5.27 -3.81 -29.79
C LEU A 255 5.93 -4.74 -30.81
N SER A 256 7.00 -5.45 -30.44
CA SER A 256 7.78 -6.28 -31.36
C SER A 256 7.03 -7.54 -31.79
N ASN A 257 7.50 -8.14 -32.88
CA ASN A 257 6.88 -9.36 -33.44
C ASN A 257 7.11 -10.57 -32.51
N PRO A 258 6.14 -11.52 -32.40
CA PRO A 258 6.24 -12.64 -31.48
C PRO A 258 7.50 -13.50 -31.59
N ASN A 259 8.09 -13.61 -32.79
CA ASN A 259 9.26 -14.45 -33.05
C ASN A 259 10.61 -13.76 -32.77
N THR A 260 10.61 -12.67 -31.99
CA THR A 260 11.80 -11.86 -31.74
C THR A 260 12.29 -12.01 -30.30
N SER A 261 13.59 -11.87 -30.09
CA SER A 261 14.18 -11.86 -28.73
C SER A 261 13.62 -10.72 -27.87
N GLN A 262 13.28 -9.58 -28.48
CA GLN A 262 12.62 -8.45 -27.82
C GLN A 262 11.24 -8.84 -27.27
N PHE A 263 10.46 -9.62 -28.03
CA PHE A 263 9.16 -10.08 -27.58
C PHE A 263 9.30 -11.10 -26.45
N LEU A 264 10.31 -11.96 -26.49
CA LEU A 264 10.60 -12.90 -25.41
C LEU A 264 10.89 -12.17 -24.09
N VAL A 265 11.63 -11.05 -24.12
CA VAL A 265 11.86 -10.20 -22.94
C VAL A 265 10.52 -9.64 -22.39
N TRP A 266 9.64 -9.15 -23.27
CA TRP A 266 8.30 -8.69 -22.86
C TRP A 266 7.44 -9.81 -22.29
N GLN A 267 7.45 -11.00 -22.89
CA GLN A 267 6.74 -12.17 -22.40
C GLN A 267 7.21 -12.56 -21.00
N ASN A 268 8.52 -12.57 -20.77
CA ASN A 268 9.10 -12.90 -19.46
C ASN A 268 8.68 -11.88 -18.39
N PHE A 269 8.69 -10.58 -18.71
CA PHE A 269 8.14 -9.56 -17.84
C PHE A 269 6.66 -9.81 -17.51
N CYS A 270 5.84 -10.12 -18.52
CA CYS A 270 4.40 -10.37 -18.32
C CYS A 270 4.15 -11.54 -17.36
N LYS A 271 4.93 -12.62 -17.47
CA LYS A 271 4.89 -13.75 -16.53
C LYS A 271 5.26 -13.29 -15.12
N GLN A 272 6.40 -12.63 -14.95
CA GLN A 272 6.86 -12.12 -13.66
C GLN A 272 5.90 -11.12 -13.00
N TRP A 273 5.14 -10.36 -13.79
CA TRP A 273 4.18 -9.39 -13.24
C TRP A 273 3.02 -10.04 -12.45
N PHE A 274 2.64 -11.26 -12.84
CA PHE A 274 1.49 -11.97 -12.29
C PHE A 274 1.85 -13.16 -11.37
N TYR A 275 3.13 -13.55 -11.27
CA TYR A 275 3.66 -14.59 -10.39
C TYR A 275 4.56 -14.02 -9.28
#